data_AF-A0A0F8WF29-F1
#
_entry.id   AF-A0A0F8WF29-F1
#
_cell.length_a   1.000
_cell.length_b   1.000
_cell.length_c   1.000
_cell.angle_alpha   90.00
_cell.angle_beta   90.00
_cell.angle_gamma   90.00
#
_symmetry.space_group_name_H-M   'P 1'
#
loop_
_entity.id
_entity.type
_entity.pdbx_description
1 polymer ?
#
loop_
_entity_poly.entity_id
_entity_poly.type
_entity_poly.pdbx_seq_one_letter_code
_entity_poly.pdbx_strand_id
1 'polypeptide(L)'
;MKRPYLLKKRGKYWYYRLCDEITFHSIGETAKARAEEYVLNTAIPKGNELDKKRKEPTFKEYSSPFYIWDSCPHIRRLLDERKSITHRHARNQRSQMDKYMLPDIIVQKKLSEIKRADLIDFRSRLLDKIPDFFITVNK
;
A
#
# COMPACT_ATOMS: atom_id res chain seq x y z
N MET A 1 18.49 -14.31 27.70
CA MET A 1 17.53 -13.58 26.83
C MET A 1 18.28 -13.04 25.62
N LYS A 2 17.80 -13.27 24.39
CA LYS A 2 18.39 -12.65 23.19
C LYS A 2 18.02 -11.17 23.17
N ARG A 3 18.99 -10.29 22.92
CA ARG A 3 18.73 -8.84 22.82
C ARG A 3 17.96 -8.56 21.52
N PRO A 4 16.93 -7.70 21.51
CA PRO A 4 16.10 -7.40 20.33
C PRO A 4 16.78 -6.50 19.29
N TYR A 5 18.09 -6.30 19.41
CA TYR A 5 18.89 -5.45 18.53
C TYR A 5 20.35 -5.90 18.53
N LEU A 6 21.08 -5.50 17.49
CA LEU A 6 22.52 -5.65 17.38
C LEU A 6 23.19 -4.27 17.33
N LEU A 7 24.30 -4.13 18.05
CA LEU A 7 25.15 -2.94 17.99
C LEU A 7 26.46 -3.30 17.29
N LYS A 8 26.89 -2.44 16.37
CA LYS A 8 28.18 -2.57 15.67
C LYS A 8 28.86 -1.21 15.62
N LYS A 9 30.12 -1.15 16.05
CA LYS A 9 30.96 0.05 15.89
C LYS A 9 31.51 0.10 14.46
N ARG A 10 31.39 1.24 13.79
CA ARG A 10 32.03 1.50 12.49
C ARG A 10 32.75 2.85 12.57
N GLY A 11 34.07 2.81 12.58
CA GLY A 11 34.89 4.00 12.84
C GLY A 11 34.63 4.58 14.23
N LYS A 12 34.27 5.87 14.28
CA LYS A 12 34.01 6.60 15.53
C LYS A 12 32.61 6.35 16.10
N TYR A 13 31.65 5.95 15.28
CA TYR A 13 30.23 5.93 15.63
C TYR A 13 29.67 4.51 15.79
N TRP A 14 28.65 4.41 16.65
CA TRP A 14 27.86 3.20 16.82
C TRP A 14 26.69 3.16 15.84
N TYR A 15 26.43 1.95 15.36
CA TYR A 15 25.31 1.62 14.50
C TYR A 15 24.46 0.55 15.18
N TYR A 16 23.15 0.60 14.97
CA TYR A 16 22.22 -0.43 15.42
C TYR A 16 21.55 -1.12 14.25
N ARG A 17 21.00 -2.31 14.52
CA ARG A 17 20.09 -3.04 13.63
C ARG A 17 19.04 -3.71 14.50
N LEU A 18 17.77 -3.48 14.22
CA LEU A 18 16.68 -4.20 14.87
C LEU A 18 16.56 -5.61 14.31
N CYS A 19 15.95 -6.55 15.05
CA CYS A 19 15.85 -7.95 14.62
C CYS A 19 15.14 -8.12 13.26
N ASP A 20 14.20 -7.23 12.94
CA ASP A 20 13.38 -7.28 11.72
C ASP A 20 14.00 -6.53 10.53
N GLU A 21 15.14 -5.87 10.75
CA GLU A 21 15.84 -5.08 9.74
C GLU A 21 17.09 -5.80 9.22
N ILE A 22 17.37 -5.63 7.93
CA ILE A 22 18.59 -6.17 7.29
C ILE A 22 19.75 -5.19 7.45
N THR A 23 19.45 -3.88 7.40
CA THR A 23 20.41 -2.78 7.34
C THR A 23 20.80 -2.25 8.72
N PHE A 24 22.00 -1.66 8.80
CA PHE A 24 22.45 -0.97 10.01
C PHE A 24 22.19 0.53 9.89
N HIS A 25 21.67 1.13 10.95
CA HIS A 25 21.37 2.55 11.05
C HIS A 25 22.38 3.24 11.98
N SER A 26 22.86 4.43 11.59
CA SER A 26 23.81 5.21 12.39
C SER A 26 23.10 5.84 13.59
N ILE A 27 23.70 5.74 14.77
CA ILE A 27 23.18 6.37 16.01
C ILE A 27 23.78 7.77 16.18
N GLY A 28 24.94 8.05 15.57
CA GLY A 28 25.70 9.29 15.80
C GLY A 28 26.44 9.34 17.14
N GLU A 29 26.25 8.34 18.01
CA GLU A 29 26.90 8.25 19.31
C GLU A 29 28.25 7.52 19.25
N THR A 30 29.18 7.95 20.10
CA THR A 30 30.55 7.38 20.18
C THR A 30 30.73 6.45 21.37
N ALA A 31 29.95 6.65 22.43
CA ALA A 31 29.92 5.82 23.63
C ALA A 31 28.90 4.68 23.48
N LYS A 32 29.32 3.45 23.84
CA LYS A 32 28.46 2.26 23.75
C LYS A 32 27.21 2.36 24.63
N ALA A 33 27.35 2.90 25.84
CA ALA A 33 26.24 3.03 26.78
C ALA A 33 25.13 3.95 26.24
N ARG A 34 25.50 5.12 25.68
CA ARG A 34 24.54 6.03 25.05
C ARG A 34 23.89 5.44 23.80
N ALA A 35 24.66 4.68 23.03
CA ALA A 35 24.13 3.95 21.88
C ALA A 35 23.09 2.90 22.30
N GLU A 36 23.33 2.20 23.40
CA GLU A 36 22.41 1.20 23.96
C GLU A 36 21.12 1.86 24.49
N GLU A 37 21.25 2.97 25.20
CA GLU A 37 20.13 3.79 25.68
C GLU A 37 19.26 4.33 24.54
N TYR A 38 19.88 4.85 23.47
CA TYR A 38 19.16 5.33 22.30
C TYR A 38 18.30 4.25 21.65
N VAL A 39 18.85 3.04 21.50
CA VAL A 39 18.12 1.94 20.85
C VAL A 39 16.93 1.49 21.70
N LEU A 40 17.13 1.37 23.01
CA LEU A 40 16.08 0.97 23.95
C LEU A 40 14.95 2.01 24.04
N ASN A 41 15.30 3.29 24.15
CA ASN A 41 14.33 4.35 24.43
C ASN A 41 13.70 4.95 23.17
N THR A 42 14.35 4.84 22.01
CA THR A 42 13.91 5.53 20.78
C THR A 42 13.68 4.58 19.61
N ALA A 43 14.65 3.72 19.28
CA ALA A 43 14.57 2.93 18.06
C ALA A 43 13.54 1.80 18.14
N ILE A 44 13.53 1.02 19.23
CA ILE A 44 12.59 -0.09 19.43
C ILE A 44 11.13 0.41 19.52
N PRO A 45 10.81 1.45 20.31
CA PRO A 45 9.44 1.98 20.35
C PRO A 45 8.97 2.51 18.99
N LYS A 46 9.82 3.25 18.27
CA LYS A 46 9.48 3.76 16.93
C LYS A 46 9.28 2.66 15.89
N GLY A 47 10.11 1.62 15.89
CA GLY A 47 9.92 0.45 15.02
C GLY A 47 8.56 -0.21 15.28
N ASN A 48 8.26 -0.49 16.54
CA ASN A 48 6.98 -1.08 16.95
C ASN A 48 5.76 -0.19 16.63
N GLU A 49 5.88 1.14 16.71
CA GLU A 49 4.81 2.08 16.35
C GLU A 49 4.60 2.19 14.83
N LEU A 50 5.67 2.12 14.05
CA LEU A 50 5.62 2.12 12.59
C LEU A 50 5.01 0.82 12.05
N ASP A 51 5.38 -0.33 12.63
CA ASP A 51 4.85 -1.64 12.25
C ASP A 51 3.38 -1.80 12.65
N LYS A 52 2.96 -1.24 13.79
CA LYS A 52 1.54 -1.21 14.19
C LYS A 52 0.66 -0.34 13.29
N LYS A 53 1.23 0.60 12.52
CA LYS A 53 0.47 1.59 11.73
C LYS A 53 0.23 1.24 10.28
N ARG A 54 0.94 0.28 9.69
CA ARG A 54 0.75 -0.09 8.27
C ARG A 54 -0.15 -1.30 8.13
N LYS A 55 -1.41 -1.17 8.56
CA LYS A 55 -2.43 -2.13 8.14
C LYS A 55 -2.61 -1.96 6.64
N GLU A 56 -2.04 -2.89 5.86
CA GLU A 56 -2.15 -2.85 4.41
C GLU A 56 -3.64 -2.92 4.02
N PRO A 57 -4.15 -1.93 3.27
CA PRO A 57 -5.55 -1.90 2.93
C PRO A 57 -5.90 -3.03 1.96
N THR A 58 -7.12 -3.53 2.10
CA THR A 58 -7.74 -4.36 1.07
C THR A 58 -8.00 -3.53 -0.19
N PHE A 59 -8.13 -4.20 -1.33
CA PHE A 59 -8.49 -3.53 -2.57
C PHE A 59 -9.85 -2.84 -2.47
N LYS A 60 -10.79 -3.39 -1.69
CA LYS A 60 -12.07 -2.74 -1.36
C LYS A 60 -11.86 -1.40 -0.65
N GLU A 61 -11.07 -1.36 0.41
CA GLU A 61 -10.81 -0.13 1.18
C GLU A 61 -10.10 0.91 0.30
N TYR A 62 -9.11 0.48 -0.48
CA TYR A 62 -8.38 1.35 -1.39
C TYR A 62 -9.25 1.94 -2.51
N SER A 63 -10.10 1.13 -3.12
CA SER A 63 -10.94 1.53 -4.25
C SER A 63 -12.24 2.23 -3.85
N SER A 64 -12.64 2.14 -2.57
CA SER A 64 -13.87 2.73 -2.04
C SER A 64 -14.10 4.20 -2.44
N PRO A 65 -13.14 5.13 -2.32
CA PRO A 65 -13.37 6.53 -2.67
C PRO A 65 -13.34 6.80 -4.19
N PHE A 66 -12.97 5.83 -5.02
CA PHE A 66 -12.79 6.08 -6.45
C PHE A 66 -14.12 6.38 -7.16
N TYR A 67 -14.05 7.35 -8.06
CA TYR A 67 -15.14 7.93 -8.85
C TYR A 67 -16.32 8.53 -8.06
N ILE A 68 -16.15 8.74 -6.76
CA ILE A 68 -17.00 9.65 -5.97
C ILE A 68 -16.48 11.06 -6.19
N TRP A 69 -17.32 11.97 -6.68
CA TRP A 69 -16.87 13.28 -7.19
C TRP A 69 -16.01 14.07 -6.19
N ASP A 70 -16.48 14.21 -4.95
CA ASP A 70 -15.84 15.08 -3.95
C ASP A 70 -14.64 14.42 -3.24
N SER A 71 -14.63 13.08 -3.16
CA SER A 71 -13.66 12.33 -2.36
C SER A 71 -12.64 11.53 -3.17
N CYS A 72 -12.81 11.41 -4.50
CA CYS A 72 -11.94 10.58 -5.32
C CYS A 72 -10.55 11.23 -5.52
N PRO A 73 -9.45 10.58 -5.07
CA PRO A 73 -8.11 11.09 -5.28
C PRO A 73 -7.74 11.21 -6.77
N HIS A 74 -8.25 10.30 -7.60
CA HIS A 74 -8.01 10.32 -9.05
C HIS A 74 -8.69 11.50 -9.74
N ILE A 75 -9.95 11.81 -9.40
CA ILE A 75 -10.67 12.96 -9.95
C ILE A 75 -9.97 14.26 -9.55
N ARG A 76 -9.63 14.40 -8.26
CA ARG A 76 -8.91 15.57 -7.76
C ARG A 76 -7.61 15.81 -8.52
N ARG A 77 -6.78 14.76 -8.66
CA ARG A 77 -5.54 14.83 -9.44
C ARG A 77 -5.77 15.26 -10.89
N LEU A 78 -6.82 14.75 -11.56
CA LEU A 78 -7.13 15.15 -12.93
C LEU A 78 -7.49 16.65 -13.03
N LEU A 79 -8.28 17.16 -12.07
CA LEU A 79 -8.63 18.57 -12.01
C LEU A 79 -7.40 19.45 -11.73
N ASP A 80 -6.52 19.02 -10.81
CA ASP A 80 -5.27 19.70 -10.50
C ASP A 80 -4.33 19.75 -11.73
N GLU A 81 -4.31 18.68 -12.53
CA GLU A 81 -3.59 18.58 -13.81
C GLU A 81 -4.30 19.32 -14.98
N ARG A 82 -5.40 20.04 -14.71
CA ARG A 82 -6.25 20.73 -15.71
C ARG A 82 -6.81 19.80 -16.81
N LYS A 83 -6.98 18.52 -16.51
CA LYS A 83 -7.60 17.54 -17.41
C LYS A 83 -9.11 17.60 -17.30
N SER A 84 -9.78 17.39 -18.43
CA SER A 84 -11.25 17.35 -18.48
C SER A 84 -11.77 16.02 -17.94
N ILE A 85 -12.68 16.11 -16.97
CA ILE A 85 -13.49 14.99 -16.49
C ILE A 85 -14.89 15.52 -16.15
N THR A 86 -15.93 14.78 -16.54
CA THR A 86 -17.32 15.19 -16.31
C THR A 86 -17.95 14.40 -15.17
N HIS A 87 -18.91 15.01 -14.45
CA HIS A 87 -19.71 14.32 -13.44
C HIS A 87 -20.40 13.07 -14.01
N ARG A 88 -20.91 13.16 -15.24
CA ARG A 88 -21.54 12.03 -15.93
C ARG A 88 -20.55 10.88 -16.11
N HIS A 89 -19.32 11.17 -16.54
CA HIS A 89 -18.29 10.14 -16.67
C HIS A 89 -17.96 9.49 -15.33
N ALA A 90 -17.74 10.28 -14.28
CA ALA A 90 -17.47 9.76 -12.94
C ALA A 90 -18.62 8.86 -12.43
N ARG A 91 -19.88 9.31 -12.57
CA ARG A 91 -21.06 8.53 -12.19
C ARG A 91 -21.15 7.21 -12.95
N ASN A 92 -20.88 7.23 -14.26
CA ASN A 92 -20.89 6.01 -15.08
C ASN A 92 -19.82 5.03 -14.61
N GLN A 93 -18.58 5.49 -14.41
CA GLN A 93 -17.48 4.65 -13.91
C GLN A 93 -17.79 4.08 -12.53
N ARG A 94 -18.35 4.89 -11.63
CA ARG A 94 -18.77 4.43 -10.31
C ARG A 94 -19.83 3.33 -10.40
N SER A 95 -20.82 3.51 -11.27
CA SER A 95 -21.87 2.50 -11.48
C SER A 95 -21.30 1.18 -12.01
N GLN A 96 -20.29 1.24 -12.89
CA GLN A 96 -19.59 0.05 -13.38
C GLN A 96 -18.82 -0.66 -12.26
N MET A 97 -18.12 0.10 -11.42
CA MET A 97 -17.41 -0.46 -10.26
C MET A 97 -18.36 -1.12 -9.27
N ASP A 98 -19.45 -0.45 -8.90
CA ASP A 98 -20.43 -0.97 -7.95
C ASP A 98 -21.10 -2.25 -8.47
N LYS A 99 -21.35 -2.33 -9.79
CA LYS A 99 -22.02 -3.48 -10.41
C LYS A 99 -21.10 -4.68 -10.61
N TYR A 100 -19.85 -4.46 -11.03
CA TYR A 100 -19.00 -5.55 -11.51
C TYR A 100 -17.72 -5.77 -10.71
N MET A 101 -17.11 -4.70 -10.20
CA MET A 101 -15.81 -4.77 -9.53
C MET A 101 -15.97 -5.03 -8.03
N LEU A 102 -16.74 -4.19 -7.33
CA LEU A 102 -16.93 -4.26 -5.87
C LEU A 102 -17.61 -5.53 -5.34
N PRO A 103 -18.46 -6.22 -6.11
CA PRO A 103 -18.99 -7.52 -5.69
C PRO A 103 -18.02 -8.69 -5.92
N ASP A 104 -16.93 -8.50 -6.66
CA ASP A 104 -16.01 -9.60 -6.99
C ASP A 104 -15.09 -9.96 -5.81
N ILE A 105 -14.70 -11.23 -5.74
CA ILE A 105 -13.80 -11.75 -4.70
C ILE A 105 -12.43 -11.04 -4.66
N ILE A 106 -11.98 -10.46 -5.78
CA ILE A 106 -10.69 -9.77 -5.85
C ILE A 106 -10.61 -8.58 -4.87
N VAL A 107 -11.73 -7.97 -4.50
CA VAL A 107 -11.74 -6.79 -3.60
C VAL A 107 -11.38 -7.13 -2.16
N GLN A 108 -11.49 -8.40 -1.77
CA GLN A 108 -11.12 -8.86 -0.44
C GLN A 108 -9.61 -9.02 -0.27
N LYS A 109 -8.86 -9.11 -1.38
CA LYS A 109 -7.39 -9.24 -1.35
C LYS A 109 -6.74 -7.94 -0.89
N LYS A 110 -5.61 -8.05 -0.20
CA LYS A 110 -4.73 -6.89 0.03
C LYS A 110 -4.09 -6.46 -1.28
N LEU A 111 -3.81 -5.17 -1.42
CA LEU A 111 -3.17 -4.62 -2.63
C LEU A 111 -1.83 -5.31 -2.95
N SER A 112 -1.02 -5.58 -1.91
CA SER A 112 0.28 -6.25 -2.00
C SER A 112 0.18 -7.70 -2.48
N GLU A 113 -0.96 -8.34 -2.25
CA GLU A 113 -1.21 -9.76 -2.53
C GLU A 113 -1.85 -9.98 -3.91
N ILE A 114 -2.29 -8.92 -4.60
CA ILE A 114 -2.89 -9.00 -5.94
C ILE A 114 -1.80 -9.35 -6.96
N LYS A 115 -1.94 -10.53 -7.57
CA LYS A 115 -1.03 -11.02 -8.62
C LYS A 115 -1.65 -10.82 -9.99
N ARG A 116 -0.81 -10.95 -11.03
CA ARG A 116 -1.28 -10.96 -12.43
C ARG A 116 -2.33 -12.03 -12.70
N ALA A 117 -2.19 -13.22 -12.12
CA ALA A 117 -3.17 -14.30 -12.25
C ALA A 117 -4.56 -13.87 -11.77
N ASP A 118 -4.64 -13.15 -10.64
CA ASP A 118 -5.90 -12.67 -10.08
C ASP A 118 -6.63 -11.70 -11.02
N LEU A 119 -5.86 -10.86 -11.72
CA LEU A 119 -6.39 -9.93 -12.72
C LEU A 119 -6.93 -10.68 -13.95
N ILE A 120 -6.28 -11.77 -14.36
CA ILE A 120 -6.74 -12.61 -15.46
C ILE A 120 -8.04 -13.30 -15.07
N ASP A 121 -8.10 -13.88 -13.87
CA ASP A 121 -9.31 -14.57 -13.39
C ASP A 121 -10.47 -13.59 -13.22
N PHE A 122 -10.20 -12.39 -12.71
CA PHE A 122 -11.20 -11.31 -12.63
C PHE A 122 -11.72 -10.94 -14.02
N ARG A 123 -10.83 -10.79 -15.00
CA ARG A 123 -11.22 -10.50 -16.39
C ARG A 123 -12.12 -11.60 -16.96
N SER A 124 -11.79 -12.88 -16.74
CA SER A 124 -12.63 -13.99 -17.19
C SER A 124 -14.03 -13.92 -16.59
N ARG A 125 -14.14 -13.76 -15.26
CA ARG A 125 -15.43 -13.60 -14.57
C ARG A 125 -16.20 -12.36 -15.03
N LEU A 126 -15.51 -11.29 -15.40
CA LEU A 126 -16.12 -10.07 -15.92
C LEU A 126 -16.70 -10.30 -17.33
N LEU A 127 -15.98 -11.00 -18.20
CA LEU A 127 -16.44 -11.34 -19.55
C LEU A 127 -17.68 -12.24 -19.50
N ASP A 128 -17.74 -13.20 -18.56
CA ASP A 128 -18.93 -14.04 -18.36
C ASP A 128 -20.18 -13.21 -17.97
N LYS A 129 -19.98 -12.08 -17.28
CA LYS A 129 -21.06 -11.17 -16.86
C LYS A 129 -21.44 -10.15 -17.93
N ILE A 130 -20.56 -9.88 -18.89
CA ILE A 130 -20.75 -8.86 -19.92
C ILE A 130 -20.26 -9.36 -21.29
N PRO A 131 -20.92 -10.38 -21.86
CA PRO A 131 -20.45 -11.03 -23.09
C PRO A 131 -20.40 -10.07 -24.30
N ASP A 132 -21.28 -9.08 -24.35
CA ASP A 132 -21.51 -8.28 -25.57
C ASP A 132 -20.77 -6.93 -25.63
N PHE A 133 -20.03 -6.53 -24.59
CA PHE A 133 -19.42 -5.18 -24.53
C PHE A 133 -17.96 -5.12 -24.99
N PHE A 134 -17.30 -6.26 -25.18
CA PHE A 134 -15.88 -6.28 -25.52
C PHE A 134 -15.67 -6.84 -26.92
N ILE A 135 -15.43 -5.95 -27.89
CA ILE A 135 -14.68 -6.30 -29.09
C ILE A 135 -13.25 -6.59 -28.60
N THR A 136 -12.95 -7.85 -28.33
CA THR A 136 -11.57 -8.27 -28.06
C THR A 136 -10.75 -7.97 -29.31
N VAL A 137 -9.85 -6.98 -29.23
CA VAL A 137 -8.99 -6.52 -30.35
C VAL A 137 -7.99 -7.57 -30.83
N ASN A 138 -7.98 -8.77 -30.23
CA ASN A 138 -7.17 -9.88 -30.71
C ASN A 138 -8.10 -10.98 -31.26
N LYS A 139 -8.32 -10.94 -32.57
CA LYS A 139 -8.49 -12.14 -33.40
C LYS A 139 -7.14 -12.51 -33.98
#